data_AF-A0A918IG35-F1
#
_entry.id   AF-A0A918IG35-F1
#
_cell.length_a   1.000
_cell.length_b   1.000
_cell.length_c   1.000
_cell.angle_alpha   90.00
_cell.angle_beta   90.00
_cell.angle_gamma   90.00
#
_symmetry.space_group_name_H-M   'P 1'
#
loop_
_entity.id
_entity.type
_entity.pdbx_description
1 polymer ?
#
loop_
_entity_poly.entity_id
_entity_poly.type
_entity_poly.pdbx_seq_one_letter_code
_entity_poly.pdbx_strand_id
1 'polypeptide(L)'
;MQRWSVRERRSCRPCTGWAESARAPWPPHWAATRTRLDNPVWWIPADTPADLEAGLAALAAALQLAPVQLPPDQLAERAVQWLGTHHGWLLILDNVDDPGHIKQLVARADTGRILITSRLSSGWHDTATPVPLDVLTPAEALALLTRILTSSGGSPDLDGAADLCEELGYLPLAVEQAGAYIAEASLTHHGYLRLLTDHPTEMYREAGEKHRSEQTIAQIWRITLDRLTDTPLAGQVLRILAWYAPDDIPRTLLDPLGTPPEVHRAVRRLAAYNMITATDGTLSVHRLVQALARASDTTDPHRQPGDITTALHQATECLQGATPTDPADPRDPQSWPAGAP
;
A
#
# COMPACT_ATOMS: atom_id res chain seq x y z
N MET A 1 -0.79 1.36 0.36
CA MET A 1 0.61 1.64 -0.05
C MET A 1 0.88 0.87 -1.36
N GLN A 2 0.96 1.57 -2.49
CA GLN A 2 1.30 0.93 -3.77
C GLN A 2 2.83 0.72 -3.81
N ARG A 3 3.30 -0.42 -4.35
CA ARG A 3 4.71 -0.71 -4.60
C ARG A 3 5.00 -0.65 -6.10
N TRP A 4 6.24 -0.34 -6.45
CA TRP A 4 6.72 -0.35 -7.84
C TRP A 4 7.52 -1.63 -8.10
N SER A 5 7.47 -2.13 -9.32
CA SER A 5 8.32 -3.23 -9.78
C SER A 5 8.90 -2.83 -11.13
N VAL A 6 10.23 -2.72 -11.20
CA VAL A 6 10.96 -2.39 -12.42
C VAL A 6 11.60 -3.67 -12.92
N ARG A 7 11.22 -4.15 -14.10
CA ARG A 7 11.96 -5.20 -14.79
C ARG A 7 13.04 -4.54 -15.65
N GLU A 8 14.28 -4.51 -15.15
CA GLU A 8 15.45 -4.11 -15.93
C GLU A 8 16.30 -5.37 -16.20
N ARG A 9 16.13 -6.04 -17.35
CA ARG A 9 17.09 -7.06 -17.79
C ARG A 9 18.23 -6.37 -18.54
N ARG A 10 19.46 -6.62 -18.07
CA ARG A 10 20.69 -5.98 -18.55
C ARG A 10 20.99 -6.37 -20.01
N SER A 11 21.16 -5.36 -20.86
CA SER A 11 22.38 -5.22 -21.65
C SER A 11 22.72 -3.73 -21.86
N CYS A 12 23.19 -3.05 -20.82
CA CYS A 12 24.27 -2.05 -20.88
C CYS A 12 24.51 -1.38 -19.51
N ARG A 13 25.79 -1.46 -19.06
CA ARG A 13 26.55 -0.81 -17.96
C ARG A 13 25.90 -0.53 -16.58
N PRO A 14 26.62 -0.84 -15.48
CA PRO A 14 26.15 -0.58 -14.12
C PRO A 14 26.29 0.91 -13.77
N CYS A 15 25.20 1.57 -13.39
CA CYS A 15 25.26 2.84 -12.67
C CYS A 15 25.04 2.56 -11.17
N THR A 16 26.15 2.36 -10.46
CA THR A 16 26.20 2.51 -9.01
C THR A 16 25.99 3.97 -8.64
N GLY A 17 25.02 4.23 -7.76
CA GLY A 17 24.98 5.46 -6.97
C GLY A 17 23.77 6.36 -7.22
N TRP A 18 22.58 5.96 -6.78
CA TRP A 18 21.45 6.88 -6.56
C TRP A 18 20.55 6.31 -5.45
N ALA A 19 21.04 6.36 -4.21
CA ALA A 19 20.28 6.06 -2.99
C ALA A 19 19.72 7.33 -2.31
N GLU A 20 19.95 8.50 -2.89
CA GLU A 20 19.67 9.79 -2.25
C GLU A 20 18.96 10.72 -3.24
N SER A 21 17.64 10.62 -3.38
CA SER A 21 16.76 11.79 -3.62
C SER A 21 15.28 11.38 -3.77
N ALA A 22 14.47 11.84 -2.82
CA ALA A 22 13.06 12.24 -2.93
C ALA A 22 12.02 11.18 -3.39
N ARG A 23 11.37 10.56 -2.40
CA ARG A 23 10.15 9.73 -2.55
C ARG A 23 8.87 10.60 -2.56
N ALA A 24 8.63 11.31 -3.67
CA ALA A 24 7.32 11.84 -4.05
C ALA A 24 6.66 10.88 -5.09
N PRO A 25 5.40 11.03 -5.57
CA PRO A 25 4.71 10.00 -6.35
C PRO A 25 5.51 9.61 -7.60
N TRP A 26 6.11 8.43 -7.52
CA TRP A 26 7.25 8.03 -8.32
C TRP A 26 6.97 7.82 -9.82
N PRO A 27 5.83 7.26 -10.28
CA PRO A 27 5.70 6.88 -11.69
C PRO A 27 5.57 8.08 -12.64
N PRO A 28 4.78 9.15 -12.40
CA PRO A 28 4.79 10.31 -13.29
C PRO A 28 6.16 11.02 -13.24
N HIS A 29 6.83 11.10 -12.09
CA HIS A 29 8.15 11.74 -11.99
C HIS A 29 9.27 10.94 -12.69
N TRP A 30 9.26 9.61 -12.56
CA TRP A 30 10.24 8.71 -13.18
C TRP A 30 10.00 8.61 -14.69
N ALA A 31 8.73 8.57 -15.11
CA ALA A 31 8.37 8.67 -16.52
C ALA A 31 8.80 10.02 -17.10
N ALA A 32 8.51 11.13 -16.42
CA ALA A 32 8.86 12.47 -16.86
C ALA A 32 10.38 12.64 -17.06
N THR A 33 11.21 12.05 -16.20
CA THR A 33 12.68 12.11 -16.33
C THR A 33 13.22 11.20 -17.45
N ARG A 34 12.47 10.18 -17.88
CA ARG A 34 12.87 9.24 -18.96
C ARG A 34 12.21 9.47 -20.32
N THR A 35 11.25 10.40 -20.43
CA THR A 35 10.65 10.83 -21.73
C THR A 35 11.67 11.25 -22.80
N ARG A 36 12.92 11.56 -22.42
CA ARG A 36 14.01 11.87 -23.36
C ARG A 36 14.74 10.66 -23.93
N LEU A 37 14.59 9.48 -23.32
CA LEU A 37 15.31 8.25 -23.68
C LEU A 37 14.38 7.16 -24.22
N ASP A 38 13.11 7.17 -23.83
CA ASP A 38 12.10 6.22 -24.31
C ASP A 38 10.99 6.95 -25.09
N ASN A 39 10.64 6.43 -26.26
CA ASN A 39 9.52 6.89 -27.09
C ASN A 39 8.92 5.70 -27.86
N PRO A 40 7.61 5.39 -27.70
CA PRO A 40 6.65 6.06 -26.82
C PRO A 40 6.79 5.67 -25.34
N VAL A 41 6.33 6.57 -24.47
CA VAL A 41 5.97 6.25 -23.09
C VAL A 41 4.44 6.14 -23.03
N TRP A 42 3.92 4.98 -22.61
CA TRP A 42 2.48 4.71 -22.61
C TRP A 42 1.99 4.17 -21.27
N TRP A 43 0.88 4.71 -20.77
CA TRP A 43 0.29 4.36 -19.47
C TRP A 43 -0.98 3.56 -19.65
N ILE A 44 -1.10 2.44 -18.94
CA ILE A 44 -2.26 1.55 -18.97
C ILE A 44 -2.70 1.27 -17.53
N PRO A 45 -3.93 1.65 -17.14
CA PRO A 45 -4.59 1.06 -15.97
C PRO A 45 -4.74 -0.45 -16.20
N ALA A 46 -4.29 -1.26 -15.26
CA ALA A 46 -4.14 -2.70 -15.41
C ALA A 46 -4.74 -3.48 -14.22
N ASP A 47 -5.79 -2.92 -13.62
CA ASP A 47 -6.59 -3.51 -12.55
C ASP A 47 -7.15 -4.88 -12.95
N THR A 48 -7.64 -4.98 -14.20
CA THR A 48 -8.23 -6.19 -14.76
C THR A 48 -7.66 -6.53 -16.15
N PRO A 49 -7.85 -7.78 -16.65
CA PRO A 49 -7.48 -8.12 -18.01
C PRO A 49 -8.15 -7.25 -19.08
N ALA A 50 -9.39 -6.80 -18.81
CA ALA A 50 -10.13 -5.92 -19.72
C ALA A 50 -9.51 -4.52 -19.81
N ASP A 51 -9.04 -3.97 -18.68
CA ASP A 51 -8.36 -2.66 -18.66
C ASP A 51 -7.02 -2.73 -19.42
N LEU A 52 -6.29 -3.84 -19.24
CA LEU A 52 -5.04 -4.11 -19.96
C LEU A 52 -5.28 -4.20 -21.48
N GLU A 53 -6.29 -4.95 -21.91
CA GLU A 53 -6.67 -5.07 -23.33
C GLU A 53 -7.06 -3.72 -23.92
N ALA A 54 -7.92 -2.96 -23.22
CA ALA A 54 -8.34 -1.63 -23.65
C ALA A 54 -7.16 -0.67 -23.79
N GLY A 55 -6.22 -0.68 -22.83
CA GLY A 55 -5.02 0.15 -22.87
C GLY A 55 -4.06 -0.21 -24.01
N LEU A 56 -3.90 -1.50 -24.31
CA LEU A 56 -3.12 -1.99 -25.46
C LEU A 56 -3.80 -1.64 -26.79
N ALA A 57 -5.12 -1.77 -26.88
CA ALA A 57 -5.86 -1.37 -28.07
C ALA A 57 -5.73 0.14 -28.31
N ALA A 58 -5.79 0.96 -27.26
CA ALA A 58 -5.56 2.40 -27.34
C ALA A 58 -4.13 2.75 -27.80
N LEU A 59 -3.11 2.01 -27.33
CA LEU A 59 -1.74 2.15 -27.83
C LEU A 59 -1.66 1.87 -29.33
N ALA A 60 -2.26 0.77 -29.79
CA ALA A 60 -2.27 0.41 -31.21
C ALA A 60 -2.96 1.48 -32.08
N ALA A 61 -4.05 2.06 -31.58
CA ALA A 61 -4.74 3.15 -32.24
C ALA A 61 -3.88 4.42 -32.30
N ALA A 62 -3.21 4.79 -31.21
CA ALA A 62 -2.33 5.96 -31.16
C ALA A 62 -1.13 5.84 -32.09
N LEU A 63 -0.56 4.63 -32.22
CA LEU A 63 0.53 4.31 -33.14
C LEU A 63 0.06 4.01 -34.57
N GLN A 64 -1.26 4.03 -34.82
CA GLN A 64 -1.86 3.76 -36.13
C GLN A 64 -1.44 2.41 -36.72
N LEU A 65 -1.37 1.36 -35.89
CA LEU A 65 -0.88 0.02 -36.25
C LEU A 65 -1.84 -0.79 -37.13
N ALA A 66 -3.01 -0.24 -37.44
CA ALA A 66 -4.02 -0.85 -38.29
C ALA A 66 -4.55 0.15 -39.31
N PRO A 67 -4.53 -0.19 -40.62
CA PRO A 67 -5.06 0.68 -41.67
C PRO A 67 -6.60 0.66 -41.76
N VAL A 68 -7.25 -0.25 -41.04
CA VAL A 68 -8.71 -0.44 -41.02
C VAL A 68 -9.15 -0.59 -39.55
N GLN A 69 -10.40 -0.25 -39.25
CA GLN A 69 -11.01 -0.50 -37.95
C GLN A 69 -11.01 -2.00 -37.63
N LEU A 70 -10.34 -2.35 -36.54
CA LEU A 70 -10.29 -3.70 -35.99
C LEU A 70 -11.01 -3.74 -34.64
N PRO A 71 -11.53 -4.92 -34.25
CA PRO A 71 -11.99 -5.17 -32.88
C PRO A 71 -10.89 -4.89 -31.83
N PRO A 72 -11.25 -4.50 -30.58
CA PRO A 72 -10.28 -4.16 -29.53
C PRO A 72 -9.26 -5.25 -29.23
N ASP A 73 -9.67 -6.52 -29.18
CA ASP A 73 -8.81 -7.68 -28.95
C ASP A 73 -7.72 -7.81 -30.03
N GLN A 74 -8.09 -7.57 -31.30
CA GLN A 74 -7.15 -7.59 -32.42
C GLN A 74 -6.21 -6.38 -32.41
N LEU A 75 -6.69 -5.20 -31.98
CA LEU A 75 -5.84 -4.02 -31.80
C LEU A 75 -4.83 -4.24 -30.66
N ALA A 76 -5.27 -4.79 -29.54
CA ALA A 76 -4.40 -5.11 -28.42
C ALA A 76 -3.30 -6.09 -28.86
N GLU A 77 -3.66 -7.14 -29.60
CA GLU A 77 -2.69 -8.09 -30.16
C GLU A 77 -1.68 -7.42 -31.10
N ARG A 78 -2.09 -6.44 -31.91
CA ARG A 78 -1.17 -5.64 -32.75
C ARG A 78 -0.22 -4.78 -31.92
N ALA A 79 -0.69 -4.18 -30.83
CA ALA A 79 0.19 -3.48 -29.89
C ALA A 79 1.23 -4.44 -29.30
N VAL A 80 0.84 -5.65 -28.86
CA VAL A 80 1.79 -6.63 -28.32
C VAL A 80 2.84 -7.04 -29.36
N GLN A 81 2.44 -7.28 -30.60
CA GLN A 81 3.37 -7.59 -31.69
C GLN A 81 4.34 -6.44 -31.98
N TRP A 82 3.83 -5.20 -31.99
CA TRP A 82 4.66 -4.01 -32.17
C TRP A 82 5.65 -3.85 -31.02
N LEU A 83 5.18 -3.98 -29.78
CA LEU A 83 6.01 -3.92 -28.58
C LEU A 83 7.11 -4.98 -28.61
N GLY A 84 6.88 -6.18 -29.12
CA GLY A 84 7.90 -7.24 -29.24
C GLY A 84 8.90 -7.07 -30.40
N THR A 85 8.68 -6.11 -31.30
CA THR A 85 9.52 -5.91 -32.51
C THR A 85 10.19 -4.55 -32.57
N HIS A 86 9.82 -3.63 -31.67
CA HIS A 86 10.35 -2.28 -31.61
C HIS A 86 11.09 -2.05 -30.29
N HIS A 87 12.10 -1.19 -30.30
CA HIS A 87 12.91 -0.87 -29.13
C HIS A 87 12.62 0.55 -28.62
N GLY A 88 13.09 0.83 -27.40
CA GLY A 88 13.09 2.19 -26.85
C GLY A 88 11.72 2.67 -26.41
N TRP A 89 10.73 1.79 -26.25
CA TRP A 89 9.46 2.15 -25.63
C TRP A 89 9.47 1.87 -24.13
N LEU A 90 8.61 2.58 -23.42
CA LEU A 90 8.32 2.38 -22.00
C LEU A 90 6.82 2.19 -21.81
N LEU A 91 6.43 1.06 -21.24
CA LEU A 91 5.06 0.78 -20.85
C LEU A 91 4.92 0.87 -19.32
N ILE A 92 3.95 1.64 -18.85
CA ILE A 92 3.61 1.78 -17.43
C ILE A 92 2.28 1.06 -17.21
N LEU A 93 2.33 -0.05 -16.47
CA LEU A 93 1.18 -0.85 -16.09
C LEU A 93 0.81 -0.50 -14.65
N ASP A 94 -0.26 0.27 -14.50
CA ASP A 94 -0.67 0.82 -13.22
C ASP A 94 -1.72 -0.06 -12.54
N ASN A 95 -1.55 -0.28 -11.24
CA ASN A 95 -2.42 -1.06 -10.36
C ASN A 95 -2.64 -2.51 -10.81
N VAL A 96 -1.58 -3.20 -11.26
CA VAL A 96 -1.65 -4.63 -11.60
C VAL A 96 -1.99 -5.45 -10.35
N ASP A 97 -3.20 -6.00 -10.32
CA ASP A 97 -3.71 -6.76 -9.17
C ASP A 97 -3.33 -8.25 -9.20
N ASP A 98 -2.97 -8.80 -10.36
CA ASP A 98 -2.48 -10.18 -10.52
C ASP A 98 -1.33 -10.24 -11.56
N PRO A 99 -0.12 -10.69 -11.19
CA PRO A 99 0.99 -10.89 -12.13
C PRO A 99 0.64 -11.81 -13.31
N GLY A 100 -0.33 -12.71 -13.14
CA GLY A 100 -0.84 -13.61 -14.17
C GLY A 100 -1.48 -12.87 -15.35
N HIS A 101 -2.14 -11.73 -15.10
CA HIS A 101 -2.79 -10.93 -16.15
C HIS A 101 -1.80 -10.40 -17.18
N ILE A 102 -0.56 -10.11 -16.76
CA ILE A 102 0.46 -9.49 -17.60
C ILE A 102 1.55 -10.48 -18.05
N LYS A 103 1.50 -11.75 -17.61
CA LYS A 103 2.56 -12.75 -17.87
C LYS A 103 2.83 -12.94 -19.36
N GLN A 104 1.77 -13.02 -20.17
CA GLN A 104 1.91 -13.18 -21.63
C GLN A 104 2.48 -11.92 -22.30
N LEU A 105 2.05 -10.73 -21.89
CA LEU A 105 2.57 -9.46 -22.39
C LEU A 105 4.07 -9.34 -22.10
N VAL A 106 4.48 -9.55 -20.85
CA VAL A 106 5.90 -9.43 -20.43
C VAL A 106 6.80 -10.47 -21.11
N ALA A 107 6.26 -11.64 -21.45
CA ALA A 107 7.00 -12.67 -22.18
C ALA A 107 7.21 -12.31 -23.66
N ARG A 108 6.33 -11.52 -24.26
CA ARG A 108 6.34 -11.17 -25.69
C ARG A 108 6.93 -9.79 -25.99
N ALA A 109 6.90 -8.88 -25.02
CA ALA A 109 7.36 -7.51 -25.13
C ALA A 109 8.68 -7.32 -24.36
N ASP A 110 9.77 -7.88 -24.88
CA ASP A 110 11.09 -7.90 -24.21
C ASP A 110 12.11 -6.91 -24.80
N THR A 111 11.75 -6.19 -25.84
CA THR A 111 12.61 -5.23 -26.56
C THR A 111 12.59 -3.80 -25.99
N GLY A 112 11.68 -3.52 -25.05
CA GLY A 112 11.56 -2.25 -24.33
C GLY A 112 11.49 -2.40 -22.81
N ARG A 113 10.95 -1.40 -22.12
CA ARG A 113 10.88 -1.36 -20.65
C ARG A 113 9.44 -1.41 -20.16
N ILE A 114 9.19 -2.16 -19.10
CA ILE A 114 7.89 -2.22 -18.43
C ILE A 114 8.08 -1.82 -16.97
N LEU A 115 7.41 -0.74 -16.56
CA LEU A 115 7.25 -0.35 -15.16
C LEU A 115 5.88 -0.84 -14.68
N ILE A 116 5.84 -1.57 -13.59
CA ILE A 116 4.61 -2.11 -13.01
C ILE A 116 4.39 -1.46 -11.65
N THR A 117 3.15 -1.10 -11.38
CA THR A 117 2.69 -0.64 -10.07
C THR A 117 1.70 -1.68 -9.54
N SER A 118 1.83 -2.08 -8.27
CA SER A 118 0.97 -3.09 -7.67
C SER A 118 0.92 -2.97 -6.15
N ARG A 119 -0.18 -3.45 -5.57
CA ARG A 119 -0.31 -3.64 -4.12
C ARG A 119 0.28 -4.96 -3.62
N LEU A 120 0.57 -5.90 -4.53
CA LEU A 120 1.13 -7.20 -4.18
C LEU A 120 2.64 -7.14 -3.96
N SER A 121 3.10 -7.61 -2.80
CA SER A 121 4.52 -7.75 -2.45
C SER A 121 5.14 -9.06 -2.92
N SER A 122 4.34 -10.02 -3.37
CA SER A 122 4.77 -11.38 -3.75
C SER A 122 4.11 -11.85 -5.05
N GLY A 123 4.54 -13.00 -5.59
CA GLY A 123 4.01 -13.56 -6.84
C GLY A 123 4.71 -13.08 -8.12
N TRP A 124 5.75 -12.25 -8.00
CA TRP A 124 6.43 -11.61 -9.14
C TRP A 124 7.60 -12.40 -9.75
N HIS A 125 8.02 -13.51 -9.15
CA HIS A 125 9.24 -14.27 -9.47
C HIS A 125 9.51 -14.52 -10.97
N ASP A 126 8.47 -14.84 -11.75
CA ASP A 126 8.60 -15.09 -13.19
C ASP A 126 8.46 -13.83 -14.08
N THR A 127 7.87 -12.77 -13.53
CA THR A 127 7.38 -11.64 -14.30
C THR A 127 8.27 -10.40 -14.12
N ALA A 128 8.61 -10.04 -12.88
CA ALA A 128 9.31 -8.79 -12.57
C ALA A 128 10.09 -8.85 -11.25
N THR A 129 10.99 -7.89 -11.04
CA THR A 129 11.74 -7.75 -9.78
C THR A 129 11.06 -6.67 -8.93
N PRO A 130 10.41 -7.06 -7.82
CA PRO A 130 9.70 -6.10 -6.98
C PRO A 130 10.69 -5.14 -6.29
N VAL A 131 10.35 -3.85 -6.28
CA VAL A 131 11.09 -2.84 -5.53
C VAL A 131 10.20 -2.36 -4.38
N PRO A 132 10.50 -2.73 -3.12
CA PRO A 132 9.67 -2.31 -2.00
C PRO A 132 9.70 -0.79 -1.87
N LEU A 133 8.52 -0.19 -1.78
CA LEU A 133 8.40 1.15 -1.25
C LEU A 133 8.26 1.09 0.25
N ASP A 134 9.12 1.85 0.91
CA ASP A 134 9.07 2.05 2.35
C ASP A 134 8.32 3.36 2.69
N VAL A 135 8.06 3.55 3.97
CA VAL A 135 7.65 4.85 4.52
C VAL A 135 8.73 5.91 4.27
N LEU A 136 8.39 7.19 4.46
CA LEU A 136 9.38 8.26 4.43
C LEU A 136 10.32 8.13 5.63
N THR A 137 11.56 8.56 5.47
CA THR A 137 12.40 8.83 6.65
C THR A 137 11.80 9.99 7.46
N PRO A 138 12.11 10.10 8.77
CA PRO A 138 11.62 11.22 9.58
C PRO A 138 11.92 12.59 8.96
N ALA A 139 13.11 12.76 8.37
CA ALA A 139 13.51 13.99 7.69
C ALA A 139 12.70 14.24 6.41
N GLU A 140 12.44 13.21 5.60
CA GLU A 140 11.63 13.34 4.40
C GLU A 140 10.16 13.63 4.72
N ALA A 141 9.59 13.01 5.76
CA ALA A 141 8.23 13.26 6.22
C ALA A 141 8.06 14.71 6.70
N LEU A 142 9.00 15.20 7.52
CA LEU A 142 8.99 16.58 7.99
C LEU A 142 9.15 17.57 6.84
N ALA A 143 10.03 17.28 5.87
CA ALA A 143 10.21 18.10 4.68
C ALA A 143 8.94 18.14 3.82
N LEU A 144 8.26 17.01 3.66
CA LEU A 144 6.99 16.92 2.95
C LEU A 144 5.91 17.77 3.65
N LEU A 145 5.72 17.59 4.96
CA LEU A 145 4.75 18.35 5.74
C LEU A 145 5.02 19.85 5.66
N THR A 146 6.28 20.26 5.86
CA THR A 146 6.70 21.66 5.77
C THR A 146 6.42 22.25 4.40
N ARG A 147 6.71 21.52 3.32
CA ARG A 147 6.43 21.95 1.94
C ARG A 147 4.95 22.21 1.71
N ILE A 148 4.08 21.36 2.26
CA ILE A 148 2.62 21.52 2.12
C ILE A 148 2.14 22.77 2.86
N LEU A 149 2.55 22.94 4.12
CA LEU A 149 2.11 24.08 4.93
C LEU A 149 2.65 25.43 4.41
N THR A 150 3.87 25.44 3.87
CA THR A 150 4.46 26.65 3.23
C THR A 150 3.81 26.99 1.90
N SER A 151 3.34 26.00 1.14
CA SER A 151 2.68 26.22 -0.16
C SER A 151 1.36 27.00 -0.03
N SER A 152 0.77 27.01 1.15
CA SER A 152 -0.43 27.78 1.52
C SER A 152 -0.12 29.24 1.91
N GLY A 153 1.13 29.70 1.79
CA GLY A 153 1.53 31.10 1.97
C GLY A 153 1.83 31.52 3.41
N GLY A 154 1.84 30.58 4.36
CA GLY A 154 2.18 30.84 5.77
C GLY A 154 3.63 30.53 6.12
N SER A 155 4.09 31.06 7.26
CA SER A 155 5.27 30.55 7.98
C SER A 155 4.78 29.46 8.93
N PRO A 156 4.92 28.17 8.62
CA PRO A 156 4.38 27.12 9.47
C PRO A 156 5.07 27.11 10.83
N ASP A 157 4.27 27.09 11.88
CA ASP A 157 4.74 26.70 13.21
C ASP A 157 5.03 25.20 13.18
N LEU A 158 6.29 24.81 13.37
CA LEU A 158 6.73 23.41 13.31
C LEU A 158 6.70 22.70 14.67
N ASP A 159 6.21 23.37 15.72
CA ASP A 159 6.00 22.73 17.01
C ASP A 159 5.01 21.57 16.88
N GLY A 160 5.39 20.39 17.39
CA GLY A 160 4.64 19.13 17.25
C GLY A 160 4.67 18.47 15.87
N ALA A 161 5.39 19.00 14.87
CA ALA A 161 5.42 18.44 13.52
C ALA A 161 6.07 17.05 13.45
N ALA A 162 7.13 16.84 14.25
CA ALA A 162 7.82 15.56 14.33
C ALA A 162 6.91 14.47 14.94
N ASP A 163 6.26 14.78 16.06
CA ASP A 163 5.31 13.89 16.73
C ASP A 163 4.13 13.53 15.80
N LEU A 164 3.65 14.51 15.02
CA LEU A 164 2.61 14.26 14.03
C LEU A 164 3.11 13.30 12.94
N CYS A 165 4.30 13.54 12.37
CA CYS A 165 4.86 12.66 11.34
C CYS A 165 5.07 11.24 11.88
N GLU A 166 5.54 11.10 13.12
CA GLU A 166 5.68 9.82 13.79
C GLU A 166 4.32 9.11 13.93
N GLU A 167 3.29 9.83 14.35
CA GLU A 167 2.00 9.20 14.59
C GLU A 167 1.21 8.85 13.31
N LEU A 168 1.49 9.58 12.23
CA LEU A 168 1.07 9.20 10.87
C LEU A 168 1.90 8.05 10.29
N GLY A 169 2.91 7.58 11.03
CA GLY A 169 3.85 6.51 10.67
C GLY A 169 4.66 6.84 9.41
N TYR A 170 4.94 8.12 9.20
CA TYR A 170 5.73 8.62 8.06
C TYR A 170 5.17 8.22 6.68
N LEU A 171 3.88 7.91 6.59
CA LEU A 171 3.22 7.58 5.33
C LEU A 171 3.03 8.84 4.49
N PRO A 172 3.56 8.92 3.25
CA PRO A 172 3.47 10.13 2.44
C PRO A 172 2.04 10.66 2.29
N LEU A 173 1.09 9.78 1.97
CA LEU A 173 -0.32 10.15 1.81
C LEU A 173 -0.94 10.64 3.13
N ALA A 174 -0.58 10.03 4.27
CA ALA A 174 -1.09 10.46 5.57
C ALA A 174 -0.58 11.85 5.93
N VAL A 175 0.70 12.10 5.70
CA VAL A 175 1.33 13.41 5.87
C VAL A 175 0.71 14.44 4.94
N GLU A 176 0.42 14.08 3.69
CA GLU A 176 -0.25 14.95 2.73
C GLU A 176 -1.64 15.37 3.20
N GLN A 177 -2.46 14.41 3.61
CA GLN A 177 -3.82 14.66 4.09
C GLN A 177 -3.85 15.47 5.39
N ALA A 178 -2.98 15.14 6.35
CA ALA A 178 -2.89 15.88 7.60
C ALA A 178 -2.42 17.32 7.36
N GLY A 179 -1.39 17.52 6.52
CA GLY A 179 -0.88 18.85 6.17
C GLY A 179 -1.93 19.71 5.47
N ALA A 180 -2.68 19.13 4.53
CA ALA A 180 -3.78 19.82 3.85
C ALA A 180 -4.89 20.24 4.83
N TYR A 181 -5.32 19.32 5.72
CA TYR A 181 -6.33 19.62 6.73
C TYR A 181 -5.88 20.71 7.71
N ILE A 182 -4.63 20.63 8.20
CA ILE A 182 -4.04 21.62 9.10
C ILE A 182 -4.04 23.01 8.45
N ALA A 183 -3.63 23.10 7.18
CA ALA A 183 -3.62 24.36 6.45
C ALA A 183 -5.04 24.91 6.22
N GLU A 184 -6.01 24.07 5.86
CA GLU A 184 -7.40 24.47 5.65
C GLU A 184 -8.08 24.92 6.96
N ALA A 185 -7.95 24.12 8.01
CA ALA A 185 -8.60 24.34 9.30
C ALA A 185 -7.82 25.31 10.22
N SER A 186 -6.66 25.80 9.78
CA SER A 186 -5.77 26.67 10.57
C SER A 186 -5.46 26.10 11.96
N LEU A 187 -5.18 24.81 12.03
CA LEU A 187 -4.87 24.10 13.28
C LEU A 187 -3.37 24.13 13.58
N THR A 188 -3.03 23.87 14.84
CA THR A 188 -1.67 23.46 15.22
C THR A 188 -1.50 21.95 15.04
N HIS A 189 -0.27 21.46 14.93
CA HIS A 189 0.02 20.02 14.86
C HIS A 189 -0.57 19.27 16.07
N HIS A 190 -0.38 19.80 17.28
CA HIS A 190 -0.99 19.25 18.49
C HIS A 190 -2.52 19.30 18.47
N GLY A 191 -3.11 20.36 17.89
CA GLY A 191 -4.55 20.46 17.70
C GLY A 191 -5.09 19.35 16.81
N TYR A 192 -4.40 19.04 15.71
CA TYR A 192 -4.73 17.93 14.84
C TYR A 192 -4.56 16.57 15.53
N LEU A 193 -3.45 16.34 16.24
CA LEU A 193 -3.22 15.10 16.99
C LEU A 193 -4.32 14.84 18.03
N ARG A 194 -4.78 15.89 18.72
CA ARG A 194 -5.90 15.79 19.65
C ARG A 194 -7.20 15.42 18.95
N LEU A 195 -7.52 16.03 17.81
CA LEU A 195 -8.70 15.64 17.01
C LEU A 195 -8.62 14.18 16.53
N LEU A 196 -7.43 13.73 16.11
CA LEU A 196 -7.22 12.35 15.69
C LEU A 196 -7.42 11.36 16.85
N THR A 197 -7.06 11.77 18.07
CA THR A 197 -7.20 10.95 19.29
C THR A 197 -8.64 10.93 19.79
N ASP A 198 -9.29 12.09 19.88
CA ASP A 198 -10.62 12.26 20.47
C ASP A 198 -11.74 11.84 19.50
N HIS A 199 -11.52 12.02 18.19
CA HIS A 199 -12.52 11.85 17.13
C HIS A 199 -11.97 11.09 15.90
N PRO A 200 -11.36 9.90 16.08
CA PRO A 200 -10.71 9.17 14.99
C PRO A 200 -11.68 8.85 13.84
N THR A 201 -12.90 8.43 14.16
CA THR A 201 -13.93 8.06 13.18
C THR A 201 -14.31 9.23 12.29
N GLU A 202 -14.58 10.40 12.88
CA GLU A 202 -14.96 11.61 12.16
C GLU A 202 -13.81 12.09 11.26
N MET A 203 -12.58 12.07 11.78
CA MET A 203 -11.39 12.48 11.03
C MET A 203 -11.15 11.60 9.80
N TYR A 204 -11.30 10.28 9.92
CA TYR A 204 -11.16 9.36 8.79
C TYR A 204 -12.30 9.48 7.77
N ARG A 205 -13.52 9.82 8.22
CA ARG A 205 -14.67 10.04 7.33
C ARG A 205 -14.55 11.36 6.55
N GLU A 206 -14.20 12.45 7.23
CA GLU A 206 -14.07 13.78 6.59
C GLU A 206 -12.96 13.83 5.55
N ALA A 207 -11.84 13.14 5.80
CA ALA A 207 -10.82 12.94 4.79
C ALA A 207 -11.44 12.40 3.50
N GLY A 208 -12.32 11.38 3.62
CA GLY A 208 -13.01 10.68 2.52
C GLY A 208 -13.95 11.54 1.66
N GLU A 209 -14.66 12.49 2.28
CA GLU A 209 -15.73 13.25 1.61
C GLU A 209 -15.22 14.47 0.83
N LYS A 210 -14.13 15.08 1.28
CA LYS A 210 -13.56 16.30 0.68
C LYS A 210 -12.58 16.02 -0.45
N HIS A 211 -11.86 14.90 -0.42
CA HIS A 211 -10.86 14.53 -1.42
C HIS A 211 -11.46 13.71 -2.58
N ARG A 212 -12.62 14.07 -3.15
CA ARG A 212 -13.25 13.24 -4.20
C ARG A 212 -12.41 13.03 -5.47
N SER A 213 -11.34 13.80 -5.66
CA SER A 213 -10.33 13.61 -6.71
C SER A 213 -9.11 12.77 -6.28
N GLU A 214 -8.90 12.52 -4.98
CA GLU A 214 -7.74 11.84 -4.41
C GLU A 214 -8.16 10.73 -3.44
N GLN A 215 -7.70 9.51 -3.66
CA GLN A 215 -8.10 8.36 -2.83
C GLN A 215 -7.65 8.54 -1.39
N THR A 216 -8.56 8.38 -0.42
CA THR A 216 -8.20 8.47 0.99
C THR A 216 -7.62 7.19 1.54
N ILE A 217 -6.91 7.28 2.67
CA ILE A 217 -6.31 6.11 3.31
C ILE A 217 -7.38 5.07 3.66
N ALA A 218 -8.52 5.53 4.19
CA ALA A 218 -9.67 4.66 4.47
C ALA A 218 -10.21 3.99 3.19
N GLN A 219 -10.33 4.73 2.07
CA GLN A 219 -10.78 4.18 0.80
C GLN A 219 -9.78 3.16 0.22
N ILE A 220 -8.48 3.46 0.22
CA ILE A 220 -7.42 2.56 -0.26
C ILE A 220 -7.42 1.26 0.56
N TRP A 221 -7.61 1.38 1.87
CA TRP A 221 -7.71 0.24 2.77
C TRP A 221 -8.93 -0.62 2.47
N ARG A 222 -10.13 0.00 2.32
CA ARG A 222 -11.36 -0.71 1.95
C ARG A 222 -11.20 -1.49 0.65
N ILE A 223 -10.70 -0.84 -0.41
CA ILE A 223 -10.44 -1.49 -1.72
C ILE A 223 -9.49 -2.68 -1.56
N THR A 224 -8.53 -2.61 -0.63
CA THR A 224 -7.60 -3.71 -0.40
C THR A 224 -8.23 -4.86 0.37
N LEU A 225 -9.09 -4.59 1.35
CA LEU A 225 -9.84 -5.65 2.04
C LEU A 225 -10.94 -6.29 1.20
N ASP A 226 -11.55 -5.55 0.28
CA ASP A 226 -12.49 -6.11 -0.70
C ASP A 226 -11.82 -7.21 -1.54
N ARG A 227 -10.51 -7.07 -1.82
CA ARG A 227 -9.69 -8.10 -2.50
C ARG A 227 -9.34 -9.30 -1.63
N LEU A 228 -9.56 -9.23 -0.32
CA LEU A 228 -9.29 -10.29 0.66
C LEU A 228 -10.55 -11.03 1.10
N THR A 229 -11.71 -10.70 0.53
CA THR A 229 -13.00 -11.33 0.85
C THR A 229 -13.04 -12.84 0.57
N ASP A 230 -12.17 -13.34 -0.32
CA ASP A 230 -11.96 -14.76 -0.60
C ASP A 230 -11.23 -15.51 0.53
N THR A 231 -10.69 -14.78 1.51
CA THR A 231 -10.01 -15.29 2.70
C THR A 231 -10.59 -14.59 3.94
N PRO A 232 -11.82 -14.95 4.39
CA PRO A 232 -12.53 -14.22 5.45
C PRO A 232 -11.72 -14.02 6.74
N LEU A 233 -10.94 -15.02 7.13
CA LEU A 233 -10.06 -14.97 8.31
C LEU A 233 -9.01 -13.85 8.22
N ALA A 234 -8.63 -13.38 7.03
CA ALA A 234 -7.68 -12.27 6.87
C ALA A 234 -8.25 -10.96 7.45
N GLY A 235 -9.51 -10.63 7.16
CA GLY A 235 -10.14 -9.43 7.72
C GLY A 235 -10.29 -9.52 9.24
N GLN A 236 -10.64 -10.71 9.75
CA GLN A 236 -10.75 -10.96 11.19
C GLN A 236 -9.39 -10.83 11.89
N VAL A 237 -8.34 -11.47 11.37
CA VAL A 237 -6.97 -11.37 11.90
C VAL A 237 -6.51 -9.92 11.95
N LEU A 238 -6.73 -9.15 10.88
CA LEU A 238 -6.32 -7.75 10.85
C LEU A 238 -7.03 -6.92 11.94
N ARG A 239 -8.33 -7.13 12.14
CA ARG A 239 -9.08 -6.45 13.21
C ARG A 239 -8.62 -6.87 14.61
N ILE A 240 -8.20 -8.12 14.81
CA ILE A 240 -7.65 -8.59 16.09
C ILE A 240 -6.29 -7.94 16.35
N LEU A 241 -5.38 -7.98 15.37
CA LEU A 241 -4.04 -7.39 15.48
C LEU A 241 -4.08 -5.87 15.69
N ALA A 242 -5.19 -5.20 15.36
CA ALA A 242 -5.39 -3.78 15.62
C ALA A 242 -5.43 -3.40 17.11
N TRP A 243 -5.58 -4.39 18.00
CA TRP A 243 -5.66 -4.21 19.44
C TRP A 243 -4.37 -4.56 20.20
N TYR A 244 -3.34 -5.03 19.50
CA TYR A 244 -2.02 -5.30 20.08
C TYR A 244 -1.05 -4.13 19.83
N ALA A 245 0.14 -4.21 20.44
CA ALA A 245 1.24 -3.32 20.08
C ALA A 245 1.50 -3.33 18.56
N PRO A 246 1.93 -2.22 17.95
CA PRO A 246 2.13 -2.13 16.50
C PRO A 246 3.25 -3.05 15.99
N ASP A 247 4.19 -3.42 16.85
CA ASP A 247 5.37 -4.22 16.50
C ASP A 247 5.54 -5.40 17.46
N ASP A 248 6.37 -6.36 17.04
CA ASP A 248 6.77 -7.54 17.82
C ASP A 248 5.61 -8.44 18.31
N ILE A 249 4.47 -8.43 17.62
CA ILE A 249 3.31 -9.25 17.97
C ILE A 249 3.63 -10.73 17.74
N PRO A 250 3.61 -11.60 18.77
CA PRO A 250 3.87 -13.02 18.58
C PRO A 250 2.83 -13.67 17.68
N ARG A 251 3.28 -14.39 16.66
CA ARG A 251 2.41 -15.07 15.69
C ARG A 251 1.52 -16.13 16.36
N THR A 252 2.00 -16.73 17.44
CA THR A 252 1.30 -17.75 18.24
C THR A 252 -0.01 -17.23 18.85
N LEU A 253 -0.17 -15.91 19.01
CA LEU A 253 -1.43 -15.30 19.44
C LEU A 253 -2.58 -15.57 18.46
N LEU A 254 -2.29 -15.96 17.22
CA LEU A 254 -3.32 -16.26 16.21
C LEU A 254 -3.68 -17.75 16.14
N ASP A 255 -2.96 -18.64 16.84
CA ASP A 255 -3.19 -20.08 16.81
C ASP A 255 -4.62 -20.50 17.22
N PRO A 256 -5.27 -19.84 18.20
CA PRO A 256 -6.65 -20.17 18.57
C PRO A 256 -7.71 -19.84 17.50
N LEU A 257 -7.37 -19.04 16.48
CA LEU A 257 -8.34 -18.48 15.54
C LEU A 257 -8.76 -19.45 14.43
N GLY A 258 -8.06 -20.59 14.28
CA GLY A 258 -8.37 -21.58 13.27
C GLY A 258 -7.29 -22.63 13.14
N THR A 259 -7.39 -23.47 12.11
CA THR A 259 -6.34 -24.46 11.84
C THR A 259 -5.05 -23.76 11.39
N PRO A 260 -3.86 -24.35 11.62
CA PRO A 260 -2.59 -23.75 11.19
C PRO A 260 -2.55 -23.36 9.70
N PRO A 261 -3.10 -24.15 8.75
CA PRO A 261 -3.18 -23.75 7.35
C PRO A 261 -4.05 -22.51 7.09
N GLU A 262 -5.17 -22.35 7.82
CA GLU A 262 -6.08 -21.21 7.67
C GLU A 262 -5.42 -19.93 8.18
N VAL A 263 -4.88 -19.96 9.41
CA VAL A 263 -4.16 -18.82 10.01
C VAL A 263 -2.96 -18.43 9.14
N HIS A 264 -2.22 -19.44 8.65
CA HIS A 264 -1.08 -19.18 7.78
C HIS A 264 -1.50 -18.59 6.43
N ARG A 265 -2.61 -19.03 5.83
CA ARG A 265 -3.18 -18.41 4.63
C ARG A 265 -3.59 -16.96 4.89
N ALA A 266 -4.28 -16.67 5.99
CA ALA A 266 -4.73 -15.32 6.35
C ALA A 266 -3.55 -14.36 6.49
N VAL A 267 -2.53 -14.74 7.28
CA VAL A 267 -1.32 -13.92 7.47
C VAL A 267 -0.56 -13.73 6.16
N ARG A 268 -0.37 -14.77 5.35
CA ARG A 268 0.28 -14.63 4.04
C ARG A 268 -0.48 -13.68 3.12
N ARG A 269 -1.82 -13.73 3.10
CA ARG A 269 -2.65 -12.86 2.28
C ARG A 269 -2.54 -11.40 2.74
N LEU A 270 -2.62 -11.14 4.05
CA LEU A 270 -2.41 -9.80 4.60
C LEU A 270 -1.02 -9.24 4.28
N ALA A 271 0.03 -10.05 4.44
CA ALA A 271 1.40 -9.67 4.11
C ALA A 271 1.59 -9.43 2.60
N ALA A 272 0.96 -10.24 1.76
CA ALA A 272 0.98 -10.07 0.31
C ALA A 272 0.41 -8.71 -0.12
N TYR A 273 -0.61 -8.20 0.58
CA TYR A 273 -1.19 -6.88 0.33
C TYR A 273 -0.58 -5.75 1.18
N ASN A 274 0.53 -6.01 1.89
CA ASN A 274 1.21 -5.06 2.77
C ASN A 274 0.31 -4.49 3.88
N MET A 275 -0.67 -5.27 4.36
CA MET A 275 -1.50 -4.90 5.50
C MET A 275 -0.79 -5.15 6.84
N ILE A 276 0.13 -6.11 6.83
CA ILE A 276 0.98 -6.46 7.96
C ILE A 276 2.39 -6.77 7.44
N THR A 277 3.38 -6.65 8.31
CA THR A 277 4.70 -7.25 8.12
C THR A 277 4.75 -8.55 8.90
N ALA A 278 5.27 -9.61 8.29
CA ALA A 278 5.45 -10.90 8.94
C ALA A 278 6.92 -11.32 8.85
N THR A 279 7.55 -11.48 10.00
CA THR A 279 8.92 -11.97 10.19
C THR A 279 8.88 -13.34 10.87
N ASP A 280 10.04 -13.93 11.14
CA ASP A 280 10.13 -15.23 11.80
C ASP A 280 9.58 -15.16 13.22
N GLY A 281 8.32 -15.56 13.39
CA GLY A 281 7.64 -15.68 14.69
C GLY A 281 6.92 -14.42 15.16
N THR A 282 7.17 -13.25 14.57
CA THR A 282 6.51 -11.99 14.93
C THR A 282 5.79 -11.33 13.75
N LEU A 283 4.84 -10.45 14.09
CA LEU A 283 4.04 -9.67 13.17
C LEU A 283 4.10 -8.20 13.59
N SER A 284 4.03 -7.30 12.61
CA SER A 284 3.82 -5.87 12.85
C SER A 284 2.63 -5.38 12.03
N VAL A 285 1.87 -4.44 12.60
CA VAL A 285 0.79 -3.72 11.92
C VAL A 285 1.03 -2.23 12.08
N HIS A 286 1.02 -1.52 10.96
CA HIS A 286 1.21 -0.09 10.97
C HIS A 286 0.15 0.62 11.83
N ARG A 287 0.53 1.55 12.70
CA ARG A 287 -0.37 2.25 13.65
C ARG A 287 -1.62 2.83 12.99
N LEU A 288 -1.45 3.46 11.82
CA LEU A 288 -2.58 3.97 11.03
C LEU A 288 -3.57 2.88 10.58
N VAL A 289 -3.07 1.69 10.21
CA VAL A 289 -3.92 0.54 9.85
C VAL A 289 -4.68 0.07 11.09
N GLN A 290 -4.02 0.02 12.26
CA GLN A 290 -4.69 -0.32 13.52
C GLN A 290 -5.73 0.73 13.92
N ALA A 291 -5.44 2.02 13.76
CA ALA A 291 -6.37 3.10 14.06
C ALA A 291 -7.61 3.05 13.16
N LEU A 292 -7.41 2.83 11.85
CA LEU A 292 -8.52 2.64 10.91
C LEU A 292 -9.35 1.41 11.23
N ALA A 293 -8.73 0.28 11.55
CA ALA A 293 -9.44 -0.95 11.89
C ALA A 293 -10.27 -0.84 13.19
N ARG A 294 -9.90 0.07 14.11
CA ARG A 294 -10.64 0.37 15.35
C ARG A 294 -11.73 1.43 15.17
N ALA A 295 -11.62 2.29 14.16
CA ALA A 295 -12.57 3.36 13.87
C ALA A 295 -13.80 2.81 13.14
N SER A 296 -14.93 2.72 13.85
CA SER A 296 -16.17 2.16 13.31
C SER A 296 -16.77 3.02 12.20
N ASP A 297 -17.23 2.39 11.13
CA ASP A 297 -17.91 3.05 10.03
C ASP A 297 -19.01 2.12 9.50
N THR A 298 -20.27 2.52 9.69
CA THR A 298 -21.43 1.71 9.29
C THR A 298 -21.56 1.58 7.77
N THR A 299 -20.92 2.45 6.99
CA THR A 299 -20.91 2.39 5.52
C THR A 299 -19.80 1.51 4.96
N ASP A 300 -18.88 1.05 5.81
CA ASP A 300 -17.74 0.21 5.44
C ASP A 300 -17.95 -1.23 5.93
N PRO A 301 -18.09 -2.23 5.03
CA PRO A 301 -18.34 -3.61 5.43
C PRO A 301 -17.24 -4.23 6.29
N HIS A 302 -16.03 -3.65 6.31
CA HIS A 302 -14.90 -4.17 7.09
C HIS A 302 -14.71 -3.50 8.46
N ARG A 303 -15.46 -2.41 8.74
CA ARG A 303 -15.38 -1.60 9.99
C ARG A 303 -16.73 -1.49 10.70
N GLN A 304 -17.54 -2.53 10.61
CA GLN A 304 -18.81 -2.59 11.32
C GLN A 304 -18.57 -2.62 12.85
N PRO A 305 -19.35 -1.87 13.67
CA PRO A 305 -19.16 -1.82 15.12
C PRO A 305 -19.15 -3.19 15.81
N GLY A 306 -19.99 -4.12 15.33
CA GLY A 306 -20.06 -5.49 15.85
C GLY A 306 -18.79 -6.31 15.59
N ASP A 307 -18.19 -6.16 14.40
CA ASP A 307 -16.96 -6.86 14.04
C ASP A 307 -15.77 -6.34 14.83
N ILE A 308 -15.72 -5.02 15.07
CA ILE A 308 -14.67 -4.38 15.89
C ILE A 308 -14.76 -4.85 17.34
N THR A 309 -15.97 -4.89 17.90
CA THR A 309 -16.20 -5.38 19.27
C THR A 309 -15.84 -6.85 19.41
N THR A 310 -16.25 -7.67 18.44
CA THR A 310 -15.90 -9.10 18.39
C THR A 310 -14.38 -9.30 18.34
N ALA A 311 -13.69 -8.52 17.50
CA ALA A 311 -12.24 -8.60 17.38
C ALA A 311 -11.50 -8.19 18.66
N LEU A 312 -12.00 -7.19 19.40
CA LEU A 312 -11.45 -6.81 20.71
C LEU A 312 -11.58 -7.96 21.73
N HIS A 313 -12.76 -8.59 21.79
CA HIS A 313 -12.97 -9.75 22.65
C HIS A 313 -12.02 -10.89 22.30
N GLN A 314 -11.91 -11.22 21.01
CA GLN A 314 -11.01 -12.27 20.52
C GLN A 314 -9.53 -11.96 20.78
N ALA A 315 -9.10 -10.70 20.62
CA ALA A 315 -7.75 -10.28 20.97
C ALA A 315 -7.47 -10.49 22.47
N THR A 316 -8.44 -10.15 23.32
CA THR A 316 -8.34 -10.35 24.77
C THR A 316 -8.25 -11.85 25.11
N GLU A 317 -9.10 -12.68 24.51
CA GLU A 317 -9.10 -14.14 24.72
C GLU A 317 -7.78 -14.79 24.27
N CYS A 318 -7.26 -14.39 23.11
CA CYS A 318 -5.99 -14.89 22.59
C CYS A 318 -4.82 -14.51 23.50
N LEU A 319 -4.79 -13.26 23.98
CA LEU A 319 -3.76 -12.79 24.90
C LEU A 319 -3.82 -13.53 26.24
N GLN A 320 -5.02 -13.73 26.79
CA GLN A 320 -5.23 -14.50 28.02
C GLN A 320 -4.79 -15.96 27.86
N GLY A 321 -5.14 -16.61 26.74
CA GLY A 321 -4.74 -17.98 26.45
C GLY A 321 -3.23 -18.16 26.24
N ALA A 322 -2.54 -17.11 25.82
CA ALA A 322 -1.08 -17.10 25.67
C ALA A 322 -0.34 -16.73 26.96
N THR A 323 -1.05 -16.19 27.97
CA THR A 323 -0.46 -15.88 29.27
C THR A 323 -0.33 -17.17 30.09
N PRO A 324 0.86 -17.52 30.60
CA PRO A 324 1.02 -18.69 31.47
C PRO A 324 0.07 -18.62 32.67
N THR A 325 -0.46 -19.77 33.09
CA THR A 325 -1.45 -19.87 34.17
C THR A 325 -0.88 -19.52 35.56
N ASP A 326 0.45 -19.44 35.69
CA ASP A 326 1.14 -18.98 36.90
C ASP A 326 1.96 -17.71 36.62
N PRO A 327 1.43 -16.50 36.89
CA PRO A 327 2.15 -15.24 36.77
C PRO A 327 3.27 -15.04 37.81
N ALA A 328 3.54 -16.03 38.67
CA ALA A 328 4.47 -15.93 39.80
C ALA A 328 5.66 -16.93 39.76
N ASP A 329 6.10 -17.46 38.60
CA ASP A 329 7.45 -18.06 38.51
C ASP A 329 8.50 -17.00 38.07
N PRO A 330 9.20 -16.34 39.01
CA PRO A 330 10.20 -15.31 38.72
C PRO A 330 11.49 -15.84 38.08
N ARG A 331 11.58 -17.14 37.76
CA ARG A 331 12.80 -17.77 37.22
C ARG A 331 12.83 -17.87 35.70
N ASP A 332 11.74 -17.52 35.00
CA ASP A 332 11.74 -17.49 33.53
C ASP A 332 10.97 -16.30 32.91
N PRO A 333 11.48 -15.07 33.08
CA PRO A 333 10.98 -13.88 32.38
C PRO A 333 11.16 -13.93 30.85
N GLN A 334 11.79 -14.97 30.26
CA GLN A 334 11.88 -15.15 28.81
C GLN A 334 10.63 -15.79 28.21
N SER A 335 9.76 -16.37 29.04
CA SER A 335 8.49 -16.98 28.63
C SER A 335 7.35 -15.97 28.43
N TRP A 336 7.58 -14.70 28.76
CA TRP A 336 6.58 -13.64 28.63
C TRP A 336 6.55 -13.17 27.17
N PRO A 337 5.37 -13.07 26.53
CA PRO A 337 5.27 -12.45 25.23
C PRO A 337 5.69 -10.98 25.36
N ALA A 338 6.77 -10.59 24.68
CA ALA A 338 7.12 -9.18 24.52
C ALA A 338 5.96 -8.51 23.77
N GLY A 339 5.34 -7.49 24.36
CA GLY A 339 4.20 -6.77 23.76
C GLY A 339 2.99 -6.50 24.68
N ALA A 340 3.06 -6.79 25.99
CA ALA A 340 2.11 -6.19 26.93
C ALA A 340 2.34 -4.67 27.02
N PRO A 341 1.27 -3.85 27.11
CA PRO A 341 1.35 -2.38 27.06
C PRO A 341 2.22 -1.75 28.14
#